data_AF-A0A0B5ASI1-F1
#
_entry.id   AF-A0A0B5ASI1-F1
#
_cell.length_a   1.000
_cell.length_b   1.000
_cell.length_c   1.000
_cell.angle_alpha   90.00
_cell.angle_beta   90.00
_cell.angle_gamma   90.00
#
_symmetry.space_group_name_H-M   'P 1'
#
loop_
_entity.id
_entity.type
_entity.pdbx_description
1 polymer ?
#
loop_
_entity_poly.entity_id
_entity_poly.type
_entity_poly.pdbx_seq_one_letter_code
_entity_poly.pdbx_strand_id
1 'polypeptide(L)'
;MTWNYRIVKQVYPSNEESFDVSEVYYDENGVPHSFAPGKQVLSGDSLEDLEWVNTEIQKAFQKPVLYFDGKHLIELEPSKE
;
A
#
# COMPACT_ATOMS: atom_id res chain seq x y z
N MET A 1 -15.22 1.82 -5.52
CA MET A 1 -14.04 1.30 -6.23
C MET A 1 -13.02 2.41 -6.38
N THR A 2 -11.87 2.29 -5.73
CA THR A 2 -10.87 3.37 -5.65
C THR A 2 -9.48 2.78 -5.49
N TRP A 3 -8.46 3.43 -6.07
CA TRP A 3 -7.05 3.13 -5.84
C TRP A 3 -6.48 4.04 -4.76
N ASN A 4 -5.61 3.51 -3.91
CA ASN A 4 -4.96 4.28 -2.87
C ASN A 4 -3.56 3.74 -2.56
N TYR A 5 -2.60 4.62 -2.31
CA TYR A 5 -1.28 4.22 -1.83
C TYR A 5 -1.35 3.80 -0.36
N ARG A 6 -0.84 2.61 -0.06
CA ARG A 6 -0.74 2.05 1.30
C ARG A 6 0.63 1.41 1.51
N ILE A 7 1.04 1.32 2.77
CA ILE A 7 2.15 0.45 3.17
C ILE A 7 1.60 -0.97 3.30
N VAL A 8 2.17 -1.90 2.55
CA VAL A 8 1.84 -3.33 2.59
C VAL A 8 3.01 -4.08 3.20
N LYS A 9 2.73 -4.82 4.27
CA LYS A 9 3.65 -5.78 4.89
C LYS A 9 3.45 -7.15 4.25
N GLN A 10 4.56 -7.77 3.84
CA GLN A 10 4.60 -9.14 3.31
C GLN A 10 5.59 -9.98 4.11
N VAL A 11 5.30 -11.28 4.25
CA VAL A 11 6.21 -12.26 4.85
C VAL A 11 6.53 -13.30 3.79
N TYR A 12 7.81 -13.40 3.44
CA TYR A 12 8.28 -14.36 2.45
C TYR A 12 8.41 -15.77 3.05
N PRO A 13 8.44 -16.83 2.22
CA PRO A 13 8.72 -18.18 2.70
C PRO A 13 10.05 -18.33 3.45
N SER A 14 11.01 -17.43 3.23
CA SER A 14 12.27 -17.31 3.98
C SER A 14 12.08 -16.81 5.42
N ASN A 15 10.85 -16.46 5.81
CA ASN A 15 10.51 -15.76 7.06
C ASN A 15 11.11 -14.34 7.16
N GLU A 16 11.50 -13.77 6.01
CA GLU A 16 11.86 -12.36 5.90
C GLU A 16 10.61 -11.50 5.75
N GLU A 17 10.60 -10.33 6.39
CA GLU A 17 9.52 -9.35 6.28
C GLU A 17 9.93 -8.21 5.34
N SER A 18 9.03 -7.78 4.46
CA SER A 18 9.17 -6.51 3.73
C SER A 18 8.01 -5.57 3.99
N PHE A 19 8.28 -4.28 3.85
CA PHE A 19 7.29 -3.21 3.81
C PHE A 19 7.42 -2.50 2.48
N ASP A 20 6.37 -2.52 1.69
CA ASP A 20 6.34 -1.95 0.36
C ASP A 20 5.23 -0.90 0.26
N VAL A 21 5.55 0.27 -0.28
CA VAL A 21 4.51 1.20 -0.74
C VAL A 21 3.87 0.57 -1.96
N SER A 22 2.54 0.42 -1.98
CA SER A 22 1.80 -0.20 -3.07
C SER A 22 0.51 0.54 -3.40
N GLU A 23 0.13 0.52 -4.67
CA GLU A 23 -1.22 0.88 -5.11
C GLU A 23 -2.18 -0.24 -4.73
N VAL A 24 -3.14 0.07 -3.86
CA VAL A 24 -4.14 -0.87 -3.35
C VAL A 24 -5.51 -0.49 -3.89
N TYR A 25 -6.19 -1.49 -4.43
CA TYR A 25 -7.55 -1.39 -4.93
C TYR A 25 -8.56 -1.77 -3.84
N TYR A 26 -9.58 -0.93 -3.69
CA TYR A 26 -10.69 -1.13 -2.75
C TYR A 26 -11.97 -1.47 -3.51
N ASP A 27 -12.71 -2.43 -2.96
CA ASP A 27 -13.99 -2.87 -3.52
C ASP A 27 -15.12 -1.83 -3.29
N GLU A 28 -16.36 -2.22 -3.59
CA GLU A 28 -17.54 -1.36 -3.42
C GLU A 28 -17.88 -1.09 -1.95
N ASN A 29 -17.42 -1.95 -1.03
CA ASN A 29 -17.63 -1.82 0.41
C ASN A 29 -16.49 -1.06 1.11
N GLY A 30 -15.47 -0.63 0.36
CA GLY A 30 -14.29 0.04 0.91
C GLY A 30 -13.31 -0.91 1.58
N VAL A 31 -13.33 -2.20 1.23
CA VAL A 31 -12.40 -3.20 1.73
C VAL A 31 -11.20 -3.32 0.78
N PRO A 32 -9.95 -3.32 1.28
CA PRO A 32 -8.77 -3.53 0.44
C PRO A 32 -8.79 -4.94 -0.14
N HIS A 33 -8.81 -5.05 -1.47
CA HIS A 33 -9.04 -6.31 -2.18
C HIS A 33 -7.79 -6.83 -2.89
N SER A 34 -6.99 -5.96 -3.51
CA SER A 34 -5.80 -6.35 -4.27
C SER A 34 -4.77 -5.22 -4.33
N PHE A 35 -3.51 -5.54 -4.64
CA PHE A 35 -2.45 -4.55 -4.82
C PHE A 35 -1.51 -4.93 -5.96
N ALA A 36 -0.72 -3.97 -6.46
CA ALA A 36 0.27 -4.18 -7.52
C ALA A 36 1.70 -4.29 -6.94
N PRO A 37 2.20 -5.51 -6.64
CA PRO A 37 3.54 -5.70 -6.07
C PRO A 37 4.64 -5.35 -7.08
N GLY A 38 5.75 -4.79 -6.61
CA GLY A 38 6.97 -4.59 -7.40
C GLY A 38 6.89 -3.55 -8.52
N LYS A 39 5.80 -2.79 -8.61
CA LYS A 39 5.67 -1.66 -9.55
C LYS A 39 6.45 -0.45 -9.03
N GLN A 40 7.04 0.34 -9.92
CA GLN A 40 7.62 1.63 -9.57
C GLN A 40 6.51 2.61 -9.15
N VAL A 41 6.28 2.69 -7.83
CA VAL A 41 5.18 3.46 -7.24
C VAL A 41 5.37 4.97 -7.30
N LEU A 42 6.61 5.44 -7.37
CA LEU A 42 6.94 6.85 -7.58
C LEU A 42 7.17 7.09 -9.08
N SER A 43 6.07 7.27 -9.80
CA SER A 43 6.05 7.55 -11.24
C SER A 43 4.93 8.54 -11.57
N GLY A 44 5.10 9.32 -12.64
CA GLY A 44 4.12 10.30 -13.12
C GLY A 44 4.45 10.73 -14.55
N ASP A 45 3.45 11.24 -15.27
CA ASP A 45 3.60 11.67 -16.68
C ASP A 45 4.22 13.06 -16.80
N SER A 46 4.30 13.79 -15.69
CA SER A 46 4.94 15.10 -15.55
C SER A 46 5.62 15.24 -14.18
N LEU A 47 6.39 16.32 -13.99
CA LEU A 47 6.98 16.63 -12.68
C LEU A 47 5.92 16.95 -11.63
N GLU A 48 4.84 17.64 -12.01
CA GLU A 48 3.71 17.95 -11.12
C GLU A 48 3.00 16.67 -10.68
N ASP A 49 2.78 15.73 -11.61
CA ASP A 49 2.20 14.42 -11.29
C ASP A 49 3.11 13.63 -10.34
N LEU A 50 4.43 13.68 -10.57
CA LEU A 50 5.40 13.01 -9.70
C LEU A 50 5.41 13.58 -8.28
N GLU A 51 5.29 14.91 -8.13
CA GLU A 51 5.16 15.58 -6.84
C GLU A 51 3.84 15.22 -6.14
N TRP A 52 2.74 15.13 -6.90
CA TRP A 52 1.46 14.68 -6.39
C TRP A 52 1.53 13.22 -5.90
N VAL A 53 2.12 12.31 -6.69
CA VAL A 53 2.31 10.90 -6.30
C VAL A 53 3.18 10.80 -5.04
N ASN A 54 4.27 11.57 -4.95
CA ASN A 54 5.08 11.63 -3.74
C ASN A 54 4.24 12.06 -2.52
N THR A 55 3.36 13.05 -2.68
CA THR A 55 2.46 13.50 -1.61
C THR A 55 1.49 12.40 -1.16
N GLU A 56 0.90 11.65 -2.10
CA GLU A 56 0.03 10.52 -1.76
C GLU A 56 0.79 9.38 -1.08
N ILE A 57 2.04 9.11 -1.48
CA ILE A 57 2.92 8.16 -0.79
C ILE A 57 3.19 8.62 0.65
N GLN A 58 3.47 9.91 0.90
CA GLN A 58 3.64 10.42 2.26
C GLN A 58 2.38 10.20 3.12
N LYS A 59 1.19 10.37 2.55
CA LYS A 59 -0.08 10.05 3.24
C LYS A 59 -0.24 8.56 3.54
N ALA A 60 0.39 7.67 2.79
CA ALA A 60 0.33 6.22 3.04
C ALA A 60 0.96 5.86 4.41
N PHE A 61 2.02 6.56 4.83
CA PHE A 61 2.68 6.35 6.12
C PHE A 61 1.84 6.81 7.33
N GLN A 62 0.75 7.55 7.09
CA GLN A 62 -0.18 8.00 8.13
C GLN A 62 -1.38 7.06 8.29
N LYS A 63 -1.48 6.02 7.47
CA LYS A 63 -2.58 5.04 7.46
C LYS A 63 -2.15 3.74 8.13
N PRO A 64 -3.10 2.90 8.60
CA PRO A 64 -2.80 1.55 9.07
C PRO A 64 -2.01 0.75 8.02
N VAL A 65 -1.03 -0.04 8.47
CA VAL A 65 -0.30 -0.96 7.59
C VAL A 65 -1.24 -2.08 7.16
N LEU A 66 -1.18 -2.48 5.89
CA LEU A 66 -1.91 -3.64 5.40
C LEU A 66 -1.01 -4.87 5.44
N TYR A 67 -1.41 -5.92 6.15
CA TYR A 67 -0.73 -7.22 6.09
C TYR A 67 -1.33 -8.08 4.98
N PHE A 68 -0.46 -8.64 4.13
CA PHE A 68 -0.86 -9.62 3.12
C PHE A 68 -0.58 -11.05 3.62
N ASP A 69 -1.63 -11.84 3.82
CA ASP A 69 -1.54 -13.23 4.33
C ASP A 69 -1.32 -14.28 3.21
N GLY A 70 -1.06 -13.82 1.97
CA GLY A 70 -1.00 -14.65 0.78
C GLY A 70 -2.31 -14.72 -0.01
N LYS A 71 -3.43 -14.22 0.56
CA LYS A 71 -4.75 -14.22 -0.09
C LYS A 71 -5.55 -12.93 0.13
N HIS A 72 -5.42 -12.28 1.28
CA HIS A 72 -6.20 -11.11 1.68
C HIS A 72 -5.29 -10.00 2.23
N LEU A 73 -5.79 -8.77 2.14
CA LEU A 73 -5.20 -7.61 2.80
C LEU A 73 -5.96 -7.33 4.09
N ILE A 74 -5.24 -7.28 5.21
CA ILE A 74 -5.79 -7.09 6.54
C ILE A 74 -5.20 -5.81 7.12
N GLU A 75 -6.04 -4.88 7.57
CA GLU A 75 -5.54 -3.69 8.26
C GLU A 75 -4.98 -4.09 9.63
N LEU A 76 -3.70 -3.80 9.85
CA LEU A 76 -3.08 -3.91 11.17
C LEU A 76 -3.43 -2.66 11.97
N GLU A 77 -4.02 -2.85 13.15
CA GLU A 77 -4.21 -1.76 14.10
C GLU A 77 -2.87 -1.07 14.36
N PRO A 78 -2.80 0.27 14.33
CA PRO A 78 -1.57 0.98 14.63
C PRO A 78 -1.09 0.55 16.01
N SER A 79 0.13 0.01 16.10
CA SER A 79 0.77 -0.26 17.38
C SER A 79 0.85 1.06 18.14
N LYS A 80 0.07 1.17 19.22
CA LYS A 80 0.23 2.24 20.20
C LYS A 80 1.57 2.01 20.90
N GLU A 81 2.64 2.57 20.35
CA GLU A 81 3.83 2.89 21.13
C GLU A 81 3.65 4.23 21.86
#